data_AF-A0A0K2RC66-F1
#
_entry.id   AF-A0A0K2RC66-F1
#
_cell.length_a   1.000
_cell.length_b   1.000
_cell.length_c   1.000
_cell.angle_alpha   90.00
_cell.angle_beta   90.00
_cell.angle_gamma   90.00
#
_symmetry.space_group_name_H-M   'P 1'
#
loop_
_entity.id
_entity.type
_entity.pdbx_description
1 polymer ?
#
loop_
_entity_poly.entity_id
_entity_poly.type
_entity_poly.pdbx_seq_one_letter_code
_entity_poly.pdbx_strand_id
1 'polypeptide(L)'
;MVAFLSRHGRGHSVAPQQINYRANLWALKSLGVEAVISSAAVGGLVSSHGTGTFAVPDQVLDKTWGRADTFYDGSLPTGVQHLPAAEPTAPAAGGTHRRLGAPERRLRWGGHRGRHQWSAILHQGRVRGLG
;
A
#
# COMPACT_ATOMS: atom_id res chain seq x y z
N MET A 1 1.15 -17.57 5.80
CA MET A 1 -0.21 -17.11 6.15
C MET A 1 -0.64 -16.02 5.17
N VAL A 2 -1.94 -15.72 5.06
CA VAL A 2 -2.46 -14.53 4.35
C VAL A 2 -3.41 -13.81 5.30
N ALA A 3 -3.33 -12.47 5.37
CA ALA A 3 -4.24 -11.61 6.13
C ALA A 3 -4.80 -10.53 5.21
N PHE A 4 -6.00 -10.00 5.53
CA PHE A 4 -6.64 -8.93 4.79
C PHE A 4 -7.10 -7.82 5.76
N LEU A 5 -6.90 -6.56 5.36
CA LEU A 5 -7.23 -5.40 6.18
C LEU A 5 -7.80 -4.27 5.30
N SER A 6 -9.04 -3.86 5.55
CA SER A 6 -9.64 -2.70 4.88
C SER A 6 -9.10 -1.41 5.51
N ARG A 7 -8.26 -0.67 4.78
CA ARG A 7 -7.71 0.62 5.25
C ARG A 7 -8.80 1.65 5.59
N HIS A 8 -9.98 1.55 4.98
CA HIS A 8 -11.13 2.45 5.19
C HIS A 8 -12.17 1.87 6.19
N GLY A 9 -11.83 0.81 6.93
CA GLY A 9 -12.76 0.15 7.85
C GLY A 9 -13.87 -0.64 7.14
N ARG A 10 -14.90 -1.02 7.91
CA ARG A 10 -16.10 -1.70 7.39
C ARG A 10 -17.04 -0.67 6.76
N GLY A 11 -17.50 -0.91 5.54
CA GLY A 11 -18.41 0.00 4.83
C GLY A 11 -17.75 1.29 4.31
N HIS A 12 -16.41 1.34 4.24
CA HIS A 12 -15.65 2.52 3.78
C HIS A 12 -15.87 3.78 4.65
N SER A 13 -16.06 3.60 5.96
CA SER A 13 -16.41 4.67 6.90
C SER A 13 -15.25 5.58 7.32
N VAL A 14 -13.99 5.18 7.11
CA VAL A 14 -12.81 5.94 7.58
C VAL A 14 -12.20 6.76 6.44
N ALA A 15 -12.24 8.09 6.56
CA ALA A 15 -11.64 9.02 5.61
C ALA A 15 -10.10 8.88 5.54
N PRO A 16 -9.43 9.14 4.38
CA PRO A 16 -8.00 8.87 4.17
C PRO A 16 -7.03 9.45 5.22
N GLN A 17 -7.38 10.62 5.78
CA GLN A 17 -6.61 11.36 6.79
C GLN A 17 -6.81 10.81 8.21
N GLN A 18 -7.91 10.07 8.45
CA GLN A 18 -8.28 9.49 9.75
C GLN A 18 -7.86 8.00 9.87
N ILE A 19 -7.19 7.46 8.86
CA ILE A 19 -6.67 6.09 8.87
C ILE A 19 -5.48 6.00 9.83
N ASN A 20 -5.56 5.16 10.86
CA ASN A 20 -4.43 4.88 11.75
C ASN A 20 -3.46 3.90 11.07
N TYR A 21 -2.60 4.41 10.18
CA TYR A 21 -1.60 3.63 9.46
C TYR A 21 -0.65 2.87 10.40
N ARG A 22 -0.30 3.46 11.54
CA ARG A 22 0.57 2.85 12.57
C ARG A 22 -0.06 1.60 13.16
N ALA A 23 -1.31 1.69 13.63
CA ALA A 23 -2.04 0.53 14.16
C ALA A 23 -2.27 -0.55 13.09
N ASN A 24 -2.57 -0.17 11.85
CA ASN A 24 -2.76 -1.11 10.74
C ASN A 24 -1.49 -1.93 10.45
N LEU A 25 -0.33 -1.27 10.35
CA LEU A 25 0.96 -1.93 10.12
C LEU A 25 1.41 -2.75 11.33
N TRP A 26 1.19 -2.23 12.55
CA TRP A 26 1.50 -2.96 13.78
C TRP A 26 0.70 -4.26 13.89
N ALA A 27 -0.62 -4.22 13.66
CA ALA A 27 -1.47 -5.41 13.69
C ALA A 27 -1.01 -6.49 12.68
N LEU A 28 -0.66 -6.10 11.46
CA LEU A 28 -0.09 -7.02 10.47
C LEU A 28 1.26 -7.60 10.94
N LYS A 29 2.14 -6.78 11.52
CA LYS A 29 3.44 -7.22 12.04
C LYS A 29 3.29 -8.18 13.23
N SER A 30 2.37 -7.92 14.17
CA SER A 30 2.04 -8.80 15.30
C SER A 30 1.47 -10.15 14.85
N LEU A 31 0.78 -10.19 13.71
CA LEU A 31 0.30 -11.41 13.05
C LEU A 31 1.40 -12.15 12.24
N GLY A 32 2.66 -11.71 12.31
CA GLY A 32 3.78 -12.35 11.60
C GLY A 32 3.79 -12.11 10.08
N VAL A 33 3.16 -11.05 9.59
CA VAL A 33 3.20 -10.69 8.16
C VAL A 33 4.58 -10.14 7.79
N GLU A 34 5.29 -10.83 6.88
CA GLU A 34 6.60 -10.40 6.37
C GLU A 34 6.52 -9.38 5.22
N ALA A 35 5.44 -9.41 4.42
CA ALA A 35 5.25 -8.54 3.26
C ALA A 35 3.81 -8.03 3.15
N VAL A 36 3.65 -6.74 2.86
CA VAL A 36 2.33 -6.08 2.72
C VAL A 36 2.15 -5.64 1.27
N ILE A 37 1.03 -6.01 0.67
CA ILE A 37 0.60 -5.54 -0.65
C ILE A 37 -0.60 -4.61 -0.43
N SER A 38 -0.57 -3.43 -1.04
CA SER A 38 -1.59 -2.40 -0.90
C SER A 38 -2.17 -2.04 -2.27
N SER A 39 -3.36 -1.43 -2.28
CA SER A 39 -3.98 -0.89 -3.49
C SER A 39 -4.58 0.50 -3.22
N ALA A 40 -4.63 1.31 -4.27
CA ALA A 40 -5.21 2.64 -4.24
C ALA A 40 -5.85 2.95 -5.61
N ALA A 41 -7.03 3.57 -5.60
CA ALA A 41 -7.57 4.21 -6.79
C ALA A 41 -6.95 5.61 -6.91
N VAL A 42 -6.36 5.91 -8.07
CA VAL A 42 -5.66 7.17 -8.36
C VAL A 42 -6.01 7.67 -9.76
N GLY A 43 -5.83 8.97 -10.01
CA GLY A 43 -5.86 9.54 -11.36
C GLY A 43 -4.50 9.40 -12.05
N GLY A 44 -4.49 9.06 -13.34
CA GLY A 44 -3.28 9.09 -14.16
C GLY A 44 -2.87 10.53 -14.48
N LEU A 45 -1.60 10.87 -14.26
CA LEU A 45 -1.05 12.22 -14.54
C LEU A 45 -0.53 12.39 -15.98
N VAL A 46 -0.52 11.32 -16.77
CA VAL A 46 -0.07 11.30 -18.17
C VAL A 46 -1.09 10.56 -19.05
N SER A 47 -1.24 10.99 -20.30
CA SER A 47 -2.17 10.40 -21.27
C SER A 47 -1.96 8.89 -21.49
N SER A 48 -0.71 8.43 -21.35
CA SER A 48 -0.34 7.01 -21.41
C SER A 48 -0.87 6.16 -20.24
N HIS A 49 -1.57 6.73 -19.26
CA HIS A 49 -2.08 6.05 -18.04
C HIS A 49 -3.59 6.26 -17.83
N GLY A 50 -4.40 6.04 -18.86
CA GLY A 50 -5.87 6.11 -18.79
C GLY A 50 -6.54 5.05 -17.90
N THR A 51 -7.85 5.22 -17.66
CA THR A 51 -8.70 4.39 -16.79
C THR A 51 -8.56 2.89 -17.04
N GLY A 52 -8.47 2.09 -15.96
CA GLY A 52 -8.32 0.63 -16.03
C GLY A 52 -6.87 0.14 -16.19
N THR A 53 -5.90 1.06 -16.23
CA THR A 53 -4.47 0.76 -16.17
C THR A 53 -4.07 0.31 -14.77
N PHE A 54 -3.26 -0.76 -14.69
CA PHE A 54 -2.53 -1.13 -13.49
C PHE A 54 -1.06 -0.74 -13.63
N ALA A 55 -0.51 -0.14 -12.57
CA ALA A 55 0.89 0.26 -12.48
C ALA A 55 1.40 -0.05 -11.07
N VAL A 56 2.64 -0.51 -10.98
CA VAL A 56 3.37 -0.63 -9.72
C VAL A 56 4.23 0.61 -9.58
N PRO A 57 3.97 1.51 -8.60
CA PRO A 57 4.88 2.60 -8.31
C PRO A 57 6.13 2.05 -7.60
N ASP A 58 7.30 2.42 -8.11
CA ASP A 58 8.60 2.23 -7.48
C ASP A 58 8.91 3.43 -6.55
N GLN A 59 8.59 4.64 -7.00
CA GLN A 59 8.81 5.92 -6.32
C GLN A 59 7.51 6.60 -5.79
N VAL A 60 7.64 7.54 -4.85
CA VAL A 60 6.51 8.32 -4.28
C VAL A 60 6.89 9.77 -3.99
N LEU A 61 5.94 10.70 -4.24
CA LEU A 61 6.00 12.08 -3.75
C LEU A 61 4.96 12.25 -2.64
N ASP A 62 5.41 12.46 -1.40
CA ASP A 62 4.49 12.77 -0.30
C ASP A 62 4.11 14.25 -0.30
N LYS A 63 2.81 14.51 -0.12
CA LYS A 63 2.22 15.84 0.06
C LYS A 63 1.18 15.86 1.18
N THR A 64 1.20 14.85 2.04
CA THR A 64 0.34 14.75 3.23
C THR A 64 0.93 15.51 4.41
N TRP A 65 0.10 15.76 5.41
CA TRP A 65 0.47 16.44 6.65
C TRP A 65 -0.50 16.03 7.77
N GLY A 66 -0.14 16.28 9.02
CA GLY A 66 -1.02 16.05 10.18
C GLY A 66 -1.28 14.59 10.56
N ARG A 67 -0.79 13.61 9.78
CA ARG A 67 -0.81 12.18 10.13
C ARG A 67 0.44 11.81 10.95
N ALA A 68 0.31 10.86 11.87
CA ALA A 68 1.47 10.19 12.46
C ALA A 68 2.00 9.13 11.48
N ASP A 69 3.23 9.30 11.03
CA ASP A 69 3.89 8.54 9.96
C ASP A 69 5.02 7.61 10.46
N THR A 70 5.71 7.98 11.55
CA THR A 70 6.74 7.17 12.19
C THR A 70 6.25 6.43 13.44
N PHE A 71 6.87 5.29 13.77
CA PHE A 71 6.78 4.64 15.09
C PHE A 71 7.79 5.21 16.10
N TYR A 72 8.81 5.92 15.60
CA TYR A 72 9.92 6.47 16.37
C TYR A 72 9.66 7.94 16.73
N ASP A 73 8.52 8.19 17.37
CA ASP A 73 8.04 9.53 17.77
C ASP A 73 8.61 10.02 19.11
N GLY A 74 9.68 9.39 19.59
CA GLY A 74 10.30 9.67 20.88
C GLY A 74 9.66 8.94 22.08
N SER A 75 8.52 8.25 21.91
CA SER A 75 7.88 7.47 22.98
C SER A 75 8.56 6.12 23.29
N LEU A 76 9.39 5.62 22.37
CA LEU A 76 10.06 4.32 22.49
C LEU A 76 11.53 4.47 22.98
N PRO A 77 12.04 3.54 23.82
CA PRO A 77 13.44 3.54 24.27
C PRO A 77 14.49 3.50 23.14
N THR A 78 14.09 3.09 21.94
CA THR A 78 14.92 3.11 20.72
C THR A 78 15.20 4.51 20.16
N GLY A 79 14.61 5.55 20.74
CA GLY A 79 14.78 6.93 20.32
C GLY A 79 14.21 7.25 18.94
N VAL A 80 14.74 8.31 18.34
CA VAL A 80 14.42 8.77 16.97
C VAL A 80 15.18 7.93 15.94
N GLN A 81 14.56 7.64 14.80
CA GLN A 81 15.16 6.90 13.70
C GLN A 81 14.95 7.61 12.36
N HIS A 82 16.00 7.71 11.55
CA HIS A 82 15.97 8.28 10.21
C HIS A 82 16.11 7.17 9.16
N LEU A 83 14.97 6.73 8.61
CA LEU A 83 14.94 5.67 7.60
C LEU A 83 15.19 6.24 6.19
N PRO A 84 15.97 5.57 5.34
CA PRO A 84 16.16 5.98 3.95
C PRO A 84 14.87 5.76 3.14
N ALA A 85 14.49 6.74 2.33
CA ALA A 85 13.28 6.71 1.48
C ALA A 85 13.61 6.75 -0.03
N ALA A 86 14.88 6.58 -0.41
CA ALA A 86 15.31 6.60 -1.82
C ALA A 86 14.74 5.43 -2.63
N GLU A 87 14.63 4.25 -2.01
CA GLU A 87 13.87 3.11 -2.53
C GLU A 87 12.71 2.83 -1.57
N PRO A 88 11.57 3.54 -1.70
CA PRO A 88 10.46 3.49 -0.74
C PRO A 88 9.61 2.22 -0.89
N THR A 89 9.90 1.39 -1.88
CA THR A 89 9.26 0.09 -2.12
C THR A 89 10.30 -1.02 -2.17
N ALA A 90 9.90 -2.26 -1.87
CA ALA A 90 10.83 -3.38 -1.87
C ALA A 90 11.36 -3.64 -3.29
N PRO A 91 12.63 -4.08 -3.49
CA PRO A 91 13.20 -4.36 -4.81
C PRO A 91 12.40 -5.36 -5.66
N ALA A 92 11.57 -6.19 -5.01
CA ALA A 92 10.60 -7.09 -5.64
C ALA A 92 9.50 -6.37 -6.44
N ALA A 93 9.18 -5.12 -6.12
CA ALA A 93 8.32 -4.22 -6.89
C ALA A 93 9.12 -3.39 -7.91
N GLY A 94 10.39 -3.10 -7.61
CA GLY A 94 11.32 -2.30 -8.40
C GLY A 94 11.72 -2.93 -9.73
N GLY A 95 10.83 -2.85 -10.71
CA GLY A 95 11.08 -3.26 -12.09
C GLY A 95 10.48 -2.27 -13.08
N THR A 96 11.11 -1.09 -13.17
CA THR A 96 10.93 -0.05 -14.20
C THR A 96 9.48 0.30 -14.55
N HIS A 97 8.77 1.00 -13.66
CA HIS A 97 7.49 1.70 -13.93
C HIS A 97 6.49 0.90 -14.79
N ARG A 98 6.43 -0.42 -14.57
CA ARG A 98 5.90 -1.35 -15.56
C ARG A 98 4.38 -1.30 -15.59
N ARG A 99 3.85 -0.76 -16.69
CA ARG A 99 2.47 -0.96 -17.12
C ARG A 99 2.17 -2.46 -17.11
N LEU A 100 1.38 -2.91 -16.14
CA LEU A 100 0.81 -4.24 -16.18
C LEU A 100 -0.33 -4.18 -17.20
N GLY A 101 -0.19 -4.93 -18.30
CA GLY A 101 -1.20 -5.00 -19.35
C GLY A 101 -2.56 -5.35 -18.73
N ALA A 102 -3.61 -4.64 -19.13
CA ALA A 102 -4.95 -4.93 -18.63
C ALA A 102 -5.30 -6.38 -19.00
N PRO A 103 -5.65 -7.26 -18.03
CA PRO A 103 -5.89 -8.65 -18.33
C PRO A 103 -7.13 -8.79 -19.22
N GLU A 104 -6.95 -9.34 -20.43
CA GLU A 104 -8.03 -9.51 -21.43
C GLU A 104 -9.22 -10.28 -20.86
N ARG A 105 -8.97 -11.18 -19.90
CA ARG A 105 -10.01 -11.80 -19.08
C ARG A 105 -10.38 -10.88 -17.92
N ARG A 106 -11.48 -10.14 -18.10
CA ARG A 106 -12.20 -9.41 -17.02
C ARG A 106 -12.50 -10.36 -15.85
N LEU A 107 -11.67 -10.33 -14.81
CA LEU A 107 -11.87 -11.07 -13.57
C LEU A 107 -13.17 -10.61 -12.89
N ARG A 108 -14.21 -11.46 -12.94
CA ARG A 108 -15.48 -11.24 -12.24
C ARG A 108 -15.35 -11.71 -10.80
N TRP A 109 -14.87 -10.83 -9.91
CA TRP A 109 -14.99 -11.08 -8.47
C TRP A 109 -16.47 -10.98 -8.05
N GLY A 110 -16.96 -11.97 -7.31
CA GLY A 110 -18.36 -12.03 -6.87
C GLY A 110 -18.60 -11.18 -5.62
N GLY A 111 -19.13 -9.96 -5.79
CA GLY A 111 -19.48 -9.12 -4.64
C GLY A 111 -20.09 -7.76 -5.00
N HIS A 112 -21.43 -7.71 -5.01
CA HIS A 112 -22.30 -6.51 -5.12
C HIS A 112 -22.13 -5.55 -6.31
N ARG A 113 -23.28 -5.06 -6.81
CA ARG A 113 -23.36 -4.02 -7.84
C ARG A 113 -23.21 -2.62 -7.22
N GLY A 114 -21.97 -2.15 -7.10
CA GLY A 114 -21.62 -0.76 -6.79
C GLY A 114 -20.65 -0.21 -7.86
N ARG A 115 -20.73 1.08 -8.19
CA ARG A 115 -19.82 1.70 -9.16
C ARG A 115 -18.51 2.13 -8.45
N HIS A 116 -17.41 2.18 -9.20
CA HIS A 116 -16.09 2.72 -8.80
C HIS A 116 -15.25 1.90 -7.79
N GLN A 117 -14.63 0.80 -8.24
CA GLN A 117 -13.29 0.32 -7.79
C GLN A 117 -12.78 -0.82 -8.69
N TRP A 118 -11.46 -0.86 -8.96
CA TRP A 118 -10.73 -1.93 -9.68
C TRP A 118 -9.29 -2.07 -9.10
N SER A 119 -8.59 -3.18 -9.38
CA SER A 119 -7.65 -3.83 -8.40
C SER A 119 -6.12 -3.57 -8.50
N ALA A 120 -5.26 -4.62 -8.48
CA ALA A 120 -3.94 -4.63 -7.79
C ALA A 120 -2.81 -5.41 -8.53
N ILE A 121 -1.87 -6.07 -7.79
CA ILE A 121 -0.59 -6.78 -8.16
C ILE A 121 0.67 -5.91 -7.87
N LEU A 122 1.77 -6.35 -7.23
CA LEU A 122 2.14 -7.54 -6.40
C LEU A 122 3.12 -7.04 -5.27
N HIS A 123 4.17 -7.66 -4.68
CA HIS A 123 4.92 -8.95 -4.79
C HIS A 123 5.47 -9.39 -3.39
N GLN A 124 6.53 -10.21 -3.31
CA GLN A 124 7.11 -10.78 -2.07
C GLN A 124 8.45 -10.12 -1.69
N GLY A 125 8.62 -9.75 -0.41
CA GLY A 125 9.91 -9.36 0.17
C GLY A 125 10.17 -10.11 1.47
N ARG A 126 11.32 -10.80 1.57
CA ARG A 126 11.68 -11.57 2.78
C ARG A 126 12.41 -10.67 3.77
N VAL A 127 11.67 -10.08 4.71
CA VAL A 127 12.25 -9.30 5.81
C VAL A 127 13.01 -10.24 6.73
N ARG A 128 14.35 -10.26 6.65
CA ARG A 128 15.18 -10.94 7.65
C ARG A 128 14.89 -10.33 9.01
N GLY A 129 14.58 -11.17 9.99
CA GLY A 129 14.32 -10.72 11.35
C GLY A 129 15.54 -10.04 11.96
N LEU A 130 15.33 -8.86 12.53
CA LEU A 130 16.18 -8.35 13.60
C LEU A 130 15.71 -9.04 14.89
N GLY A 131 16.63 -9.73 15.55
CA GLY A 131 16.53 -10.13 16.96
C GLY A 131 17.46 -9.29 17.81
#